data_AF-A0A9X9F438-F1
#
_entry.id   AF-A0A9X9F438-F1
#
_cell.length_a   1.000
_cell.length_b   1.000
_cell.length_c   1.000
_cell.angle_alpha   90.00
_cell.angle_beta   90.00
_cell.angle_gamma   90.00
#
_symmetry.space_group_name_H-M   'P 1'
#
loop_
_entity.id
_entity.type
_entity.pdbx_description
1 polymer ?
#
loop_
_entity_poly.entity_id
_entity_poly.type
_entity_poly.pdbx_seq_one_letter_code
_entity_poly.pdbx_strand_id
1 'polypeptide(L)'
;MKKDKRHSIREAMKKNLRKEYFYLKKELLFYCPIDLGTFSNETYYATFDEDGISIYQYDKKTESKLKLCERHPWKSWNKVKIDHYLTTSQFIFQGERNWILSLFQKGKEAQKIIEEHTSLQTEVVSRSFLKKLPGFRSNTPLNKYIGSICYTALIAFLLKW
;
A
#
# COMPACT_ATOMS: atom_id res chain seq x y z
N MET A 1 -9.17 -22.68 -4.10
CA MET A 1 -9.01 -22.21 -5.50
C MET A 1 -8.63 -20.73 -5.65
N LYS A 2 -9.47 -19.72 -5.28
CA LYS A 2 -9.08 -18.29 -5.48
C LYS A 2 -7.93 -17.83 -4.57
N LYS A 3 -7.84 -18.36 -3.34
CA LYS A 3 -6.79 -18.02 -2.35
C LYS A 3 -5.42 -18.54 -2.78
N ASP A 4 -5.36 -19.78 -3.28
CA ASP A 4 -4.14 -20.44 -3.75
C ASP A 4 -3.53 -19.74 -4.97
N LYS A 5 -4.40 -19.28 -5.90
CA LYS A 5 -3.99 -18.51 -7.07
C LYS A 5 -3.41 -17.14 -6.71
N ARG A 6 -3.94 -16.47 -5.67
CA ARG A 6 -3.36 -15.19 -5.19
C ARG A 6 -2.03 -15.42 -4.49
N HIS A 7 -1.90 -16.49 -3.73
CA HIS A 7 -0.64 -16.86 -3.09
C HIS A 7 0.46 -17.14 -4.12
N SER A 8 0.16 -17.90 -5.17
CA SER A 8 1.14 -18.20 -6.23
C SER A 8 1.56 -16.96 -7.03
N ILE A 9 0.65 -16.02 -7.28
CA ILE A 9 0.99 -14.73 -7.92
C ILE A 9 1.91 -13.90 -7.02
N ARG A 10 1.65 -13.86 -5.70
CA ARG A 10 2.48 -13.12 -4.74
C ARG A 10 3.92 -13.65 -4.70
N GLU A 11 4.10 -14.97 -4.64
CA GLU A 11 5.44 -15.57 -4.65
C GLU A 11 6.16 -15.38 -5.99
N ALA A 12 5.42 -15.49 -7.11
CA ALA A 12 5.98 -15.20 -8.43
C ALA A 12 6.45 -13.75 -8.56
N MET A 13 5.63 -12.78 -8.12
CA MET A 13 5.98 -11.36 -8.12
C MET A 13 7.20 -11.09 -7.25
N LYS A 14 7.25 -11.64 -6.04
CA LYS A 14 8.40 -11.49 -5.14
C LYS A 14 9.70 -11.98 -5.79
N LYS A 15 9.68 -13.18 -6.40
CA LYS A 15 10.85 -13.74 -7.07
C LYS A 15 11.28 -12.89 -8.26
N ASN A 16 10.32 -12.48 -9.08
CA ASN A 16 10.60 -11.75 -10.31
C ASN A 16 11.08 -10.33 -10.03
N LEU A 17 10.50 -9.63 -9.05
CA LEU A 17 10.97 -8.29 -8.65
C LEU A 17 12.40 -8.34 -8.13
N ARG A 18 12.76 -9.34 -7.31
CA ARG A 18 14.16 -9.52 -6.88
C ARG A 18 15.11 -9.75 -8.05
N LYS A 19 14.70 -10.55 -9.03
CA LYS A 19 15.48 -10.81 -10.25
C LYS A 19 15.65 -9.55 -11.09
N GLU A 20 14.57 -8.78 -11.26
CA GLU A 20 14.56 -7.50 -11.98
C GLU A 20 15.56 -6.51 -11.35
N TYR A 21 15.45 -6.29 -10.04
CA TYR A 21 16.33 -5.37 -9.32
C TYR A 21 17.81 -5.82 -9.32
N PHE A 22 18.06 -7.12 -9.28
CA PHE A 22 19.40 -7.68 -9.47
C PHE A 22 19.97 -7.31 -10.86
N TYR A 23 19.18 -7.44 -11.94
CA TYR A 23 19.63 -7.05 -13.28
C TYR A 23 19.78 -5.55 -13.46
N LEU A 24 18.91 -4.76 -12.82
CA LEU A 24 19.02 -3.31 -12.79
C LEU A 24 20.22 -2.81 -11.98
N LYS A 25 20.89 -3.71 -11.23
CA LYS A 25 21.96 -3.37 -10.27
C LYS A 25 21.51 -2.33 -9.25
N LYS A 26 20.28 -2.45 -8.78
CA LYS A 26 19.68 -1.58 -7.77
C LYS A 26 19.24 -2.40 -6.57
N GLU A 27 19.35 -1.81 -5.38
CA GLU A 27 18.81 -2.43 -4.17
C GLU A 27 17.29 -2.27 -4.11
N LEU A 28 16.58 -3.39 -3.94
CA LEU A 28 15.15 -3.39 -3.68
C LEU A 28 14.91 -3.19 -2.18
N LEU A 29 14.65 -1.94 -1.78
CA LEU A 29 14.45 -1.56 -0.38
C LEU A 29 13.10 -2.06 0.16
N PHE A 30 12.06 -2.00 -0.68
CA PHE A 30 10.70 -2.37 -0.26
C PHE A 30 9.85 -2.82 -1.44
N TYR A 31 8.87 -3.69 -1.17
CA TYR A 31 7.82 -4.00 -2.14
C TYR A 31 6.50 -4.36 -1.43
N CYS A 32 5.38 -3.94 -2.01
CA CYS A 32 4.05 -4.21 -1.48
C CYS A 32 3.01 -4.28 -2.59
N PRO A 33 2.02 -5.19 -2.50
CA PRO A 33 0.86 -5.13 -3.38
C PRO A 33 0.09 -3.83 -3.14
N ILE A 34 -0.41 -3.24 -4.23
CA ILE A 34 -1.23 -2.03 -4.20
C ILE A 34 -2.51 -2.23 -4.99
N ASP A 35 -3.51 -1.42 -4.69
CA ASP A 35 -4.72 -1.29 -5.50
C ASP A 35 -4.73 0.12 -6.08
N LEU A 36 -4.89 0.20 -7.39
CA LEU A 36 -5.01 1.47 -8.12
C LEU A 36 -6.46 1.96 -8.16
N GLY A 37 -7.39 1.30 -7.45
CA GLY A 37 -8.81 1.67 -7.39
C GLY A 37 -9.58 1.34 -8.68
N THR A 38 -8.96 0.60 -9.60
CA THR A 38 -9.66 0.07 -10.77
C THR A 38 -10.32 -1.25 -10.40
N PHE A 39 -11.56 -1.48 -10.83
CA PHE A 39 -12.25 -2.77 -10.69
C PHE A 39 -11.62 -3.88 -11.58
N SER A 40 -10.32 -3.79 -11.85
CA SER A 40 -9.57 -4.76 -12.63
C SER A 40 -9.18 -5.95 -11.75
N ASN A 41 -9.11 -7.13 -12.34
CA ASN A 41 -8.53 -8.31 -11.69
C ASN A 41 -6.98 -8.31 -11.76
N GLU A 42 -6.40 -7.19 -12.15
CA GLU A 42 -4.97 -7.03 -12.31
C GLU A 42 -4.30 -6.89 -10.95
N THR A 43 -3.05 -7.30 -10.85
CA THR A 43 -2.29 -7.26 -9.60
C THR A 43 -1.13 -6.32 -9.77
N TYR A 44 -1.13 -5.26 -8.97
CA TYR A 44 -0.11 -4.23 -8.98
C TYR A 44 0.76 -4.30 -7.74
N TYR A 45 2.03 -3.95 -7.89
CA TYR A 45 3.01 -3.86 -6.82
C TYR A 45 3.73 -2.53 -6.90
N ALA A 46 3.82 -1.84 -5.77
CA ALA A 46 4.78 -0.77 -5.58
C ALA A 46 6.11 -1.37 -5.12
N THR A 47 7.21 -0.84 -5.64
CA THR A 47 8.57 -1.15 -5.21
C THR A 47 9.32 0.13 -4.96
N PHE A 48 10.11 0.17 -3.89
CA PHE A 48 10.91 1.33 -3.52
C PHE A 48 12.39 0.95 -3.66
N ASP A 49 13.16 1.89 -4.18
CA ASP A 49 14.61 1.85 -4.24
C ASP A 49 15.18 3.23 -3.94
N GLU A 50 16.50 3.37 -4.08
CA GLU A 50 17.22 4.62 -3.81
C GLU A 50 16.76 5.80 -4.68
N ASP A 51 16.25 5.55 -5.88
CA ASP A 51 15.89 6.60 -6.83
C ASP A 51 14.40 6.99 -6.75
N GLY A 52 13.52 6.06 -6.37
CA GLY A 52 12.09 6.31 -6.37
C GLY A 52 11.20 5.11 -6.13
N ILE A 53 9.94 5.29 -6.54
CA ILE A 53 8.89 4.30 -6.51
C ILE A 53 8.60 3.81 -7.94
N SER A 54 8.68 2.50 -8.17
CA SER A 54 8.18 1.87 -9.40
C SER A 54 6.86 1.14 -9.14
N ILE A 55 5.92 1.27 -10.06
CA ILE A 55 4.68 0.48 -10.10
C ILE A 55 4.82 -0.60 -11.17
N TYR A 56 4.75 -1.85 -10.73
CA TYR A 56 4.75 -3.02 -11.60
C TYR A 56 3.39 -3.69 -11.64
N GLN A 57 2.96 -4.09 -12.82
CA GLN A 57 1.84 -4.98 -13.04
C GLN A 57 2.31 -6.41 -13.26
N TYR A 58 1.60 -7.37 -12.67
CA TYR A 58 1.77 -8.77 -13.00
C TYR A 58 1.13 -9.07 -14.37
N ASP A 59 1.96 -9.38 -15.37
CA ASP A 59 1.51 -9.73 -16.72
C ASP A 59 1.98 -11.12 -17.11
N LYS A 60 1.05 -12.08 -17.14
CA LYS A 60 1.33 -13.48 -17.50
C LYS A 60 1.86 -13.68 -18.93
N LYS A 61 1.67 -12.71 -19.82
CA LYS A 61 2.07 -12.79 -21.22
C LYS A 61 3.56 -12.49 -21.42
N THR A 62 4.17 -11.79 -20.46
CA THR A 62 5.59 -11.45 -20.49
C THR A 62 6.44 -12.56 -19.88
N GLU A 63 7.65 -12.77 -20.41
CA GLU A 63 8.58 -13.78 -19.89
C GLU A 63 9.00 -13.47 -18.44
N SER A 64 9.25 -12.19 -18.14
CA SER A 64 9.54 -11.68 -16.79
C SER A 64 8.33 -11.74 -15.85
N LYS A 65 7.12 -11.91 -16.40
CA LYS A 65 5.83 -11.74 -15.72
C LYS A 65 5.65 -10.38 -15.05
N LEU A 66 6.46 -9.39 -15.45
CA LEU A 66 6.51 -8.05 -14.90
C LEU A 66 6.39 -7.05 -16.02
N LYS A 67 5.46 -6.12 -15.86
CA LYS A 67 5.35 -4.93 -16.71
C LYS A 67 5.52 -3.70 -15.84
N LEU A 68 6.53 -2.89 -16.12
CA LEU A 68 6.68 -1.57 -15.48
C LEU A 68 5.59 -0.65 -16.05
N CYS A 69 4.75 -0.11 -15.17
CA CYS A 69 3.67 0.80 -15.54
C CYS A 69 4.06 2.25 -15.34
N GLU A 70 4.62 2.57 -14.18
CA GLU A 70 4.96 3.92 -13.79
C GLU A 70 6.24 3.94 -12.97
N ARG A 71 6.97 5.05 -13.07
CA ARG A 71 8.14 5.36 -12.24
C ARG A 71 8.00 6.76 -11.71
N HIS A 72 8.13 6.91 -10.41
CA HIS A 72 8.03 8.17 -9.71
C HIS A 72 9.31 8.41 -8.90
N PRO A 73 10.19 9.32 -9.32
CA PRO A 73 11.46 9.55 -8.63
C PRO A 73 11.24 10.35 -7.35
N TRP A 74 12.02 10.07 -6.29
CA TRP A 74 11.86 10.76 -5.01
C TRP A 74 12.00 12.27 -5.11
N LYS A 75 12.91 12.72 -5.98
CA LYS A 75 13.21 14.14 -6.23
C LYS A 75 12.01 14.97 -6.73
N SER A 76 10.96 14.33 -7.25
CA SER A 76 9.76 15.03 -7.70
C SER A 76 8.91 15.55 -6.53
N TRP A 77 9.25 15.19 -5.30
CA TRP A 77 8.52 15.56 -4.09
C TRP A 77 9.43 16.16 -3.03
N ASN A 78 8.84 17.01 -2.19
CA ASN A 78 9.52 17.60 -1.04
C ASN A 78 8.93 17.08 0.29
N LYS A 79 7.69 16.61 0.27
CA LYS A 79 6.93 16.25 1.46
C LYS A 79 6.04 15.03 1.21
N VAL A 80 5.88 14.21 2.23
CA VAL A 80 4.90 13.13 2.25
C VAL A 80 4.03 13.23 3.51
N LYS A 81 2.71 13.21 3.32
CA LYS A 81 1.76 13.05 4.42
C LYS A 81 1.32 11.59 4.50
N ILE A 82 1.41 11.01 5.70
CA ILE A 82 1.16 9.59 5.92
C ILE A 82 -0.02 9.43 6.88
N ASP A 83 -1.03 8.69 6.45
CA ASP A 83 -2.21 8.38 7.25
C ASP A 83 -2.39 6.87 7.41
N HIS A 84 -2.16 6.38 8.63
CA HIS A 84 -2.29 4.97 8.96
C HIS A 84 -3.68 4.63 9.48
N TYR A 85 -4.43 3.92 8.64
CA TYR A 85 -5.66 3.23 9.03
C TYR A 85 -5.35 1.80 9.50
N LEU A 86 -6.36 1.10 10.03
CA LEU A 86 -6.18 -0.25 10.56
C LEU A 86 -5.71 -1.25 9.47
N THR A 87 -6.24 -1.13 8.25
CA THR A 87 -6.04 -2.09 7.16
C THR A 87 -5.43 -1.46 5.92
N THR A 88 -5.16 -0.16 5.94
CA THR A 88 -4.54 0.56 4.82
C THR A 88 -3.68 1.69 5.35
N SER A 89 -2.72 2.15 4.57
CA SER A 89 -1.94 3.36 4.83
C SER A 89 -1.90 4.17 3.56
N GLN A 90 -2.27 5.44 3.67
CA GLN A 90 -2.27 6.38 2.56
C GLN A 90 -1.04 7.28 2.66
N PHE A 91 -0.33 7.43 1.55
CA PHE A 91 0.82 8.29 1.40
C PHE A 91 0.45 9.34 0.36
N ILE A 92 0.44 10.60 0.77
CA ILE A 92 0.14 11.73 -0.10
C ILE A 92 1.46 12.47 -0.32
N PHE A 93 2.08 12.21 -1.46
CA PHE A 93 3.31 12.87 -1.89
C PHE A 93 2.97 14.24 -2.46
N GLN A 94 3.70 15.26 -2.02
CA GLN A 94 3.51 16.66 -2.39
C GLN A 94 4.79 17.17 -3.07
N GLY A 95 4.63 17.85 -4.21
CA GLY A 95 5.77 18.31 -5.02
C GLY A 95 5.33 18.80 -6.40
N GLU A 96 6.12 18.51 -7.43
CA GLU A 96 5.84 18.89 -8.83
C GLU A 96 4.45 18.41 -9.26
N ARG A 97 4.15 17.15 -8.98
CA ARG A 97 2.82 16.56 -9.13
C ARG A 97 2.46 15.81 -7.87
N ASN A 98 1.35 16.22 -7.25
CA ASN A 98 0.81 15.50 -6.11
C ASN A 98 0.39 14.09 -6.53
N TRP A 99 0.73 13.11 -5.70
CA TRP A 99 0.46 11.71 -5.98
C TRP A 99 0.04 10.98 -4.70
N ILE A 100 -0.91 10.05 -4.83
CA ILE A 100 -1.47 9.30 -3.70
C ILE A 100 -1.18 7.82 -3.91
N LEU A 101 -0.50 7.23 -2.93
CA LEU A 101 -0.24 5.81 -2.87
C LEU A 101 -1.00 5.18 -1.69
N SER A 102 -1.79 4.16 -1.97
CA SER A 102 -2.52 3.40 -0.94
C SER A 102 -1.92 2.00 -0.79
N LEU A 103 -1.43 1.68 0.41
CA LEU A 103 -0.88 0.37 0.76
C LEU A 103 -1.83 -0.37 1.70
N PHE A 104 -2.18 -1.63 1.42
CA PHE A 104 -3.04 -2.42 2.33
C PHE A 104 -2.29 -2.99 3.54
N GLN A 105 -0.99 -3.21 3.38
CA GLN A 105 -0.16 -3.81 4.43
C GLN A 105 1.20 -3.13 4.42
N LYS A 106 1.96 -3.31 5.50
CA LYS A 106 3.34 -2.82 5.60
C LYS A 106 3.50 -1.30 5.48
N GLY A 107 2.45 -0.52 5.75
CA GLY A 107 2.54 0.95 5.71
C GLY A 107 3.60 1.52 6.65
N LYS A 108 3.75 0.99 7.87
CA LYS A 108 4.82 1.43 8.78
C LYS A 108 6.23 1.11 8.29
N GLU A 109 6.39 -0.02 7.59
CA GLU A 109 7.66 -0.42 6.98
C GLU A 109 7.98 0.53 5.81
N ALA A 110 7.00 0.85 4.97
CA ALA A 110 7.14 1.84 3.91
C ALA A 110 7.48 3.24 4.46
N GLN A 111 6.84 3.68 5.55
CA GLN A 111 7.19 4.92 6.25
C GLN A 111 8.66 4.91 6.66
N LYS A 112 9.10 3.85 7.34
CA LYS A 112 10.49 3.73 7.82
C LYS A 112 11.49 3.84 6.67
N ILE A 113 11.22 3.16 5.55
CA ILE A 113 12.08 3.25 4.36
C ILE A 113 12.14 4.67 3.82
N ILE A 114 11.01 5.38 3.75
CA ILE A 114 10.99 6.78 3.31
C ILE A 114 11.81 7.67 4.25
N GLU A 115 11.66 7.51 5.56
CA GLU A 115 12.40 8.30 6.56
C GLU A 115 13.91 8.02 6.56
N GLU A 116 14.32 6.78 6.31
CA GLU A 116 15.72 6.37 6.34
C GLU A 116 16.47 6.62 5.01
N HIS A 117 15.77 6.53 3.88
CA HIS A 117 16.41 6.52 2.54
C HIS A 117 16.06 7.74 1.69
N THR A 118 15.27 8.69 2.21
CA THR A 118 14.91 9.91 1.47
C THR A 118 15.02 11.14 2.34
N SER A 119 15.24 12.30 1.71
CA SER A 119 15.22 13.60 2.39
C SER A 119 13.82 14.23 2.45
N LEU A 120 12.76 13.45 2.23
CA LEU A 120 11.39 13.96 2.21
C LEU A 120 10.96 14.37 3.62
N GLN A 121 10.27 15.51 3.73
CA GLN A 121 9.63 15.87 4.98
C GLN A 121 8.44 14.93 5.24
N THR A 122 8.53 14.12 6.29
CA THR A 122 7.47 13.17 6.66
C THR A 122 6.53 13.77 7.71
N GLU A 123 5.24 13.84 7.40
CA GLU A 123 4.19 14.26 8.34
C GLU A 123 3.21 13.11 8.58
N VAL A 124 3.23 12.53 9.79
CA VAL A 124 2.31 11.45 10.16
C VAL A 124 1.05 12.03 10.80
N VAL A 125 -0.11 11.74 10.22
CA VAL A 125 -1.40 12.21 10.72
C VAL A 125 -1.76 11.43 11.99
N SER A 126 -1.80 12.13 13.13
CA SER A 126 -2.25 11.54 14.38
C SER A 126 -3.78 11.37 14.40
N ARG A 127 -4.26 10.13 14.49
CA ARG A 127 -5.67 9.80 14.67
C ARG A 127 -5.87 8.92 15.89
N SER A 128 -6.95 9.15 16.64
CA SER A 128 -7.38 8.24 17.70
C SER A 128 -7.74 6.87 17.11
N PHE A 129 -7.58 5.80 17.89
CA PHE A 129 -7.79 4.42 17.43
C PHE A 129 -9.18 4.22 16.81
N LEU A 130 -10.23 4.75 17.43
CA LEU A 130 -11.60 4.68 16.92
C LEU A 130 -11.71 5.31 15.52
N LYS A 131 -11.07 6.46 15.28
CA LYS A 131 -11.09 7.13 13.97
C LYS A 131 -10.30 6.39 12.88
N LYS A 132 -9.57 5.32 13.22
CA LYS A 132 -8.93 4.42 12.24
C LYS A 132 -9.88 3.33 11.75
N LEU A 133 -10.91 2.99 12.54
CA LEU A 133 -11.89 1.96 12.23
C LEU A 133 -12.90 2.43 11.17
N PRO A 134 -13.18 1.63 10.13
CA PRO A 134 -14.32 1.85 9.25
C PRO A 134 -15.62 2.16 10.03
N GLY A 135 -16.47 3.06 9.54
CA GLY A 135 -17.70 3.51 10.23
C GLY A 135 -17.47 4.61 11.28
N PHE A 136 -16.35 4.58 12.00
CA PHE A 136 -15.98 5.61 12.98
C PHE A 136 -15.05 6.70 12.44
N ARG A 137 -14.61 6.58 11.17
CA ARG A 137 -13.77 7.59 10.49
C ARG A 137 -14.53 8.88 10.21
N SER A 138 -15.82 8.81 9.89
CA SER A 138 -16.66 9.97 9.60
C SER A 138 -17.32 10.50 10.86
N ASN A 139 -17.51 11.82 10.95
CA ASN A 139 -18.29 12.41 12.03
C ASN A 139 -19.80 12.20 11.88
N THR A 140 -20.26 11.65 10.77
CA THR A 140 -21.67 11.37 10.49
C THR A 140 -22.25 10.35 11.49
N PRO A 141 -23.36 10.68 12.18
CA PRO A 141 -23.94 9.83 13.23
C PRO A 141 -24.41 8.47 12.69
N LEU A 142 -24.96 8.43 11.47
CA LEU A 142 -25.43 7.20 10.82
C LEU A 142 -24.31 6.15 10.67
N ASN A 143 -23.14 6.58 10.18
CA ASN A 143 -21.99 5.68 9.97
C ASN A 143 -21.43 5.15 11.29
N LYS A 144 -21.45 5.98 12.35
CA LYS A 144 -21.06 5.55 13.70
C LYS A 144 -22.04 4.52 14.27
N TYR A 145 -23.35 4.72 14.07
CA TYR A 145 -24.38 3.78 14.53
C TYR A 145 -24.26 2.43 13.82
N ILE A 146 -24.14 2.42 12.50
CA ILE A 146 -23.91 1.21 11.70
C ILE A 146 -22.62 0.52 12.14
N GLY A 147 -21.53 1.29 12.32
CA GLY A 147 -20.26 0.79 12.85
C GLY A 147 -20.46 0.09 14.18
N SER A 148 -21.07 0.74 15.16
CA SER A 148 -21.33 0.17 16.49
C SER A 148 -22.09 -1.16 16.42
N ILE A 149 -23.16 -1.26 15.62
CA ILE A 149 -23.92 -2.51 15.44
C ILE A 149 -23.02 -3.60 14.86
N CYS A 150 -22.29 -3.32 13.78
CA CYS A 150 -21.43 -4.30 13.13
C CYS A 150 -20.33 -4.80 14.07
N TYR A 151 -19.67 -3.91 14.82
CA TYR A 151 -18.61 -4.31 15.75
C TYR A 151 -19.16 -5.05 16.96
N THR A 152 -20.33 -4.67 17.47
CA THR A 152 -20.98 -5.38 18.59
C THR A 152 -21.39 -6.79 18.18
N ALA A 153 -21.97 -6.94 16.97
CA ALA A 153 -22.32 -8.24 16.41
C ALA A 153 -21.07 -9.11 16.18
N LEU A 154 -19.97 -8.53 15.69
CA LEU A 154 -18.68 -9.21 15.54
C LEU A 154 -18.13 -9.71 16.88
N ILE A 155 -18.13 -8.85 17.91
CA ILE A 155 -17.67 -9.23 19.26
C ILE A 155 -18.56 -10.32 19.84
N ALA A 156 -19.88 -10.18 19.74
CA ALA A 156 -20.84 -11.18 20.22
C ALA A 156 -20.65 -12.52 19.51
N PHE A 157 -20.40 -12.51 18.19
CA PHE A 157 -20.11 -13.72 17.43
C PHE A 157 -18.80 -14.39 17.87
N LEU A 158 -17.74 -13.60 18.10
CA LEU A 158 -16.45 -14.10 18.56
C LEU A 158 -16.48 -14.65 19.99
N LEU A 159 -17.32 -14.10 20.87
CA LEU A 159 -17.47 -14.55 22.26
C LEU A 159 -18.42 -15.75 22.43
N LYS A 160 -19.27 -16.03 21.42
CA LYS A 160 -20.19 -17.18 21.43
C LYS A 160 -19.53 -18.48 20.94
N TRP A 161 -18.21 -18.44 20.71
CA TRP A 161 -17.33 -19.54 20.35
C TRP A 161 -16.29 -19.75 21.43
#